data_AF-A0A238YU78-F1
#
_entry.id   AF-A0A238YU78-F1
#
_cell.length_a   1.000
_cell.length_b   1.000
_cell.length_c   1.000
_cell.angle_alpha   90.00
_cell.angle_beta   90.00
_cell.angle_gamma   90.00
#
_symmetry.space_group_name_H-M   'P 1'
#
loop_
_entity.id
_entity.type
_entity.pdbx_description
1 polymer ?
#
loop_
_entity_poly.entity_id
_entity_poly.type
_entity_poly.pdbx_seq_one_letter_code
_entity_poly.pdbx_strand_id
1 'polypeptide(L)'
;MLVMAERVMFIQLKTGHSTDKGPAWISRVRFNRSWKTAYWHGRTLRRWPGLFDANFYDVESREEYWLSGPRRDQADTRYSIIRPKVDDDVREMYEAFLRGAPLPGRERG
;
A
#
# COMPACT_ATOMS: atom_id res chain seq x y z
N MET A 1 3.84 -7.76 -24.07
CA MET A 1 3.99 -6.87 -22.90
C MET A 1 3.16 -7.46 -21.77
N LEU A 2 3.78 -7.91 -20.67
CA LEU A 2 3.03 -8.44 -19.51
C LEU A 2 2.27 -7.27 -18.88
N VAL A 3 0.94 -7.28 -18.93
CA VAL A 3 0.12 -6.27 -18.26
C VAL A 3 0.23 -6.49 -16.76
N MET A 4 0.93 -5.59 -16.07
CA MET A 4 1.03 -5.55 -14.62
C MET A 4 -0.16 -4.77 -14.08
N ALA A 5 -0.80 -5.28 -13.03
CA ALA A 5 -1.93 -4.57 -12.46
C ALA A 5 -1.45 -3.42 -11.60
N GLU A 6 -1.97 -2.22 -11.84
CA GLU A 6 -1.71 -1.03 -11.04
C GLU A 6 -2.85 -0.77 -10.07
N ARG A 7 -2.51 -0.44 -8.82
CA ARG A 7 -3.49 -0.06 -7.80
C ARG A 7 -2.99 1.12 -6.98
N VAL A 8 -3.89 2.00 -6.59
CA VAL A 8 -3.67 2.95 -5.49
C VAL A 8 -3.80 2.18 -4.17
N MET A 9 -2.76 2.21 -3.36
CA MET A 9 -2.64 1.42 -2.13
C MET A 9 -2.22 2.30 -0.96
N PHE A 10 -2.62 1.92 0.24
CA PHE A 10 -1.95 2.31 1.48
C PHE A 10 -0.76 1.39 1.73
N ILE A 11 0.39 1.96 2.06
CA ILE A 11 1.63 1.26 2.37
C ILE A 11 2.16 1.82 3.69
N GLN A 12 2.55 0.96 4.64
CA GLN A 12 3.18 1.37 5.88
C GLN A 12 4.44 0.55 6.14
N LEU A 13 5.54 1.22 6.51
CA LEU A 13 6.74 0.57 7.02
C LEU A 13 6.48 0.08 8.45
N LYS A 14 6.71 -1.21 8.70
CA LYS A 14 6.46 -1.86 9.99
C LYS A 14 7.74 -2.17 10.75
N THR A 15 8.84 -2.46 10.05
CA THR A 15 10.15 -2.68 10.68
C THR A 15 10.56 -1.49 11.55
N GLY A 16 10.93 -1.76 12.80
CA GLY A 16 11.35 -0.72 13.75
C GLY A 16 10.21 0.14 14.31
N HIS A 17 8.96 -0.14 13.96
CA HIS A 17 7.81 0.71 14.32
C HIS A 17 6.64 -0.09 14.92
N SER A 18 6.63 -0.20 16.24
CA SER A 18 5.50 -0.76 16.99
C SER A 18 4.26 0.15 16.90
N THR A 19 3.07 -0.43 17.10
CA THR A 19 1.80 0.33 17.23
C THR A 19 1.45 1.22 16.02
N ASP A 20 1.81 0.78 14.81
CA ASP A 20 1.51 1.47 13.54
C ASP A 20 2.01 2.92 13.46
N LYS A 21 3.15 3.23 14.07
CA LYS A 21 3.72 4.59 14.03
C LYS A 21 4.79 4.79 12.94
N GLY A 22 4.98 3.80 12.09
CA GLY A 22 5.96 3.87 11.01
C GLY A 22 5.49 4.77 9.87
N PRO A 23 6.41 5.33 9.07
CA PRO A 23 6.08 6.09 7.88
C PRO A 23 5.08 5.34 6.98
N ALA A 24 4.14 6.08 6.40
CA ALA A 24 3.09 5.53 5.55
C ALA A 24 2.84 6.39 4.32
N TRP A 25 2.27 5.76 3.29
CA TRP A 25 2.06 6.34 1.97
C TRP A 25 0.73 5.92 1.36
N ILE A 26 0.17 6.81 0.54
CA ILE A 26 -0.79 6.47 -0.50
C ILE A 26 -0.05 6.57 -1.83
N SER A 27 0.15 5.43 -2.49
CA SER A 27 0.97 5.35 -3.71
C SER A 27 0.36 4.43 -4.75
N ARG A 28 0.82 4.60 -5.98
CA ARG A 28 0.67 3.61 -7.05
C ARG A 28 1.58 2.41 -6.77
N VAL A 29 1.01 1.21 -6.80
CA VAL A 29 1.74 -0.04 -6.67
C VAL A 29 1.43 -0.92 -7.87
N ARG A 30 2.48 -1.43 -8.52
CA ARG A 30 2.36 -2.44 -9.57
C ARG A 30 2.45 -3.83 -8.97
N PHE A 31 1.56 -4.72 -9.35
CA PHE A 31 1.58 -6.12 -8.94
C PHE A 31 1.85 -7.05 -10.11
N ASN A 32 2.52 -8.17 -9.83
CA ASN A 32 2.54 -9.29 -10.76
C ASN A 32 1.16 -9.97 -10.84
N ARG A 33 0.96 -10.83 -11.84
CA ARG A 33 -0.33 -11.50 -12.10
C ARG A 33 -0.88 -12.30 -10.91
N SER A 34 0.00 -12.83 -10.06
CA SER A 34 -0.38 -13.62 -8.88
C SER A 34 -0.58 -12.78 -7.62
N TRP A 35 -0.37 -11.45 -7.68
CA TRP A 35 -0.44 -10.52 -6.54
C TRP A 35 0.55 -10.83 -5.40
N LYS A 36 1.52 -11.71 -5.64
CA LYS A 36 2.52 -12.11 -4.64
C LYS A 36 3.76 -11.21 -4.64
N THR A 37 3.93 -10.38 -5.67
CA THR A 37 5.03 -9.43 -5.79
C THR A 37 4.47 -8.05 -6.12
N ALA A 38 4.88 -7.05 -5.34
CA ALA A 38 4.59 -5.65 -5.54
C ALA A 38 5.87 -4.89 -5.91
N TYR A 39 5.75 -3.89 -6.78
CA TYR A 39 6.82 -2.98 -7.15
C TYR A 39 6.40 -1.57 -6.82
N TRP A 40 7.17 -0.91 -5.97
CA TRP A 40 6.81 0.38 -5.37
C TRP A 40 8.08 1.15 -4.99
N HIS A 41 8.21 2.41 -5.40
CA HIS A 41 9.39 3.26 -5.17
C HIS A 41 10.75 2.59 -5.42
N GLY A 42 10.88 1.86 -6.54
CA GLY A 42 12.10 1.14 -6.88
C GLY A 42 12.32 -0.15 -6.08
N ARG A 43 11.49 -0.45 -5.07
CA ARG A 43 11.57 -1.66 -4.25
C ARG A 43 10.78 -2.81 -4.86
N THR A 44 11.25 -4.02 -4.60
CA THR A 44 10.54 -5.25 -4.90
C THR A 44 10.06 -5.89 -3.60
N LEU A 45 8.75 -5.84 -3.37
CA LEU A 45 8.13 -6.36 -2.17
C LEU A 45 7.53 -7.74 -2.43
N ARG A 46 7.84 -8.72 -1.59
CA ARG A 46 7.30 -10.08 -1.67
C ARG A 46 6.29 -10.34 -0.56
N ARG A 47 5.11 -10.85 -0.92
CA ARG A 47 4.06 -11.22 0.03
C ARG A 47 4.52 -12.41 0.87
N TRP A 48 4.29 -12.35 2.17
CA TRP A 48 4.58 -13.47 3.08
C TRP A 48 3.53 -13.56 4.19
N PRO A 49 2.66 -14.59 4.16
CA PRO A 49 1.61 -14.75 5.17
C PRO A 49 2.10 -15.04 6.59
N GLY A 50 3.35 -15.47 6.75
CA GLY A 50 3.93 -15.78 8.06
C GLY A 50 4.51 -14.58 8.81
N LEU A 51 4.30 -13.35 8.32
CA LEU A 51 4.68 -12.14 9.05
C LEU A 51 3.65 -11.86 10.15
N PHE A 52 4.11 -11.38 11.31
CA PHE A 52 3.24 -11.18 12.47
C PHE A 52 2.38 -9.92 12.34
N ASP A 53 3.00 -8.79 12.00
CA ASP A 53 2.34 -7.46 11.94
C ASP A 53 2.56 -6.79 10.59
N ALA A 54 2.79 -7.57 9.54
CA ALA A 54 3.04 -7.11 8.17
C ALA A 54 2.50 -8.12 7.17
N ASN A 55 2.52 -7.81 5.88
CA ASN A 55 2.06 -8.76 4.85
C ASN A 55 2.98 -8.83 3.62
N PHE A 56 3.91 -7.90 3.46
CA PHE A 56 5.00 -7.94 2.50
C PHE A 56 6.33 -7.62 3.18
N TYR A 57 7.43 -8.00 2.53
CA TYR A 57 8.76 -7.51 2.87
C TYR A 57 9.55 -7.13 1.62
N ASP A 58 10.49 -6.20 1.74
CA ASP A 58 11.45 -5.87 0.70
C ASP A 58 12.50 -6.97 0.57
N VAL A 59 12.68 -7.49 -0.65
CA VAL A 59 13.62 -8.58 -0.92
C VAL A 59 15.08 -8.20 -0.68
N GLU A 60 15.41 -6.90 -0.73
CA GLU A 60 16.78 -6.40 -0.52
C GLU A 60 17.03 -6.05 0.96
N SER A 61 16.26 -5.10 1.51
CA SER A 61 16.49 -4.60 2.88
C SER A 61 15.93 -5.51 3.98
N ARG A 62 15.05 -6.45 3.63
CA ARG A 62 14.25 -7.27 4.56
C ARG A 62 13.28 -6.48 5.44
N GLU A 63 13.11 -5.19 5.18
CA GLU A 63 12.09 -4.37 5.84
C GLU A 63 10.69 -4.92 5.54
N GLU A 64 9.84 -4.92 6.55
CA GLU A 64 8.48 -5.42 6.51
C GLU A 64 7.50 -4.27 6.33
N TYR A 65 6.51 -4.52 5.49
CA TYR A 65 5.51 -3.54 5.08
C TYR A 65 4.11 -4.11 5.21
N TRP A 66 3.17 -3.23 5.58
CA TRP A 66 1.75 -3.48 5.44
C TRP A 66 1.22 -2.79 4.18
N LEU A 67 0.63 -3.56 3.27
CA LEU A 67 -0.03 -3.06 2.06
C LEU A 67 -1.53 -3.39 2.11
N SER A 68 -2.38 -2.40 1.91
CA SER A 68 -3.83 -2.55 1.78
C SER A 68 -4.42 -1.57 0.79
N GLY A 69 -5.70 -1.73 0.43
CA GLY A 69 -6.41 -0.62 -0.21
C GLY A 69 -6.54 0.53 0.79
N PRO A 70 -6.49 1.79 0.33
CA PRO A 70 -6.75 2.91 1.22
C PRO A 70 -8.21 2.92 1.64
N ARG A 71 -8.47 3.42 2.84
CA ARG A 71 -9.82 3.58 3.37
C ARG A 71 -10.37 4.97 3.09
N ARG A 72 -11.68 5.04 2.83
CA ARG A 72 -12.37 6.31 2.55
C ARG A 72 -12.47 7.20 3.79
N ASP A 73 -12.54 6.60 4.98
CA ASP A 73 -12.50 7.29 6.27
C ASP A 73 -11.10 7.70 6.71
N GLN A 74 -10.06 7.36 5.93
CA GLN A 74 -8.65 7.64 6.21
C GLN A 74 -8.15 7.05 7.55
N ALA A 75 -8.82 6.01 8.06
CA ALA A 75 -8.43 5.29 9.27
C ALA A 75 -7.65 4.00 8.90
N ASP A 76 -6.61 4.16 8.10
CA ASP A 76 -5.82 3.05 7.52
C ASP A 76 -5.00 2.26 8.55
N THR A 77 -4.60 2.90 9.65
CA THR A 77 -3.85 2.29 10.74
C THR A 77 -4.76 1.69 11.82
N ARG A 78 -4.29 0.64 12.49
CA ARG A 78 -5.03 -0.05 13.56
C ARG A 78 -4.80 0.58 14.93
N TYR A 79 -3.58 1.02 15.22
CA TYR A 79 -3.19 1.50 16.57
C TYR A 79 -2.69 2.95 16.60
N SER A 80 -2.75 3.66 15.48
CA SER A 80 -2.31 5.06 15.38
C SER A 80 -3.24 5.89 14.51
N ILE A 81 -2.92 7.17 14.37
CA ILE A 81 -3.63 8.16 13.53
C ILE A 81 -2.68 8.85 12.54
N ILE A 82 -1.58 8.18 12.18
CA ILE A 82 -0.61 8.80 11.26
C ILE A 82 -1.28 9.13 9.94
N ARG A 83 -0.87 10.24 9.34
CA ARG A 83 -1.33 10.63 8.01
C ARG A 83 -0.32 10.15 6.97
N PRO A 84 -0.71 9.31 6.02
CA PRO A 84 0.19 8.86 4.98
C PRO A 84 0.59 10.04 4.08
N LYS A 85 1.82 10.02 3.58
CA LYS A 85 2.22 10.89 2.47
C LYS A 85 1.49 10.41 1.21
N VAL A 86 0.79 11.31 0.52
CA VAL A 86 0.15 10.99 -0.76
C VAL A 86 1.11 11.33 -1.88
N ASP A 87 1.43 10.36 -2.74
CA ASP A 87 2.25 10.61 -3.93
C ASP A 87 1.47 11.44 -4.96
N ASP A 88 2.18 12.32 -5.66
CA ASP A 88 1.56 13.31 -6.52
C ASP A 88 0.84 12.68 -7.72
N ASP A 89 1.35 11.56 -8.25
CA ASP A 89 0.77 10.86 -9.40
C ASP A 89 -0.55 10.12 -9.08
N VAL A 90 -0.91 9.99 -7.80
CA VAL A 90 -2.17 9.39 -7.35
C VAL A 90 -3.07 10.35 -6.57
N ARG A 91 -2.61 11.58 -6.32
CA ARG A 91 -3.31 12.56 -5.48
C ARG A 91 -4.75 12.81 -5.94
N GLU A 92 -4.92 13.16 -7.21
CA GLU A 92 -6.24 13.47 -7.77
C GLU A 92 -7.21 12.28 -7.65
N MET A 93 -6.74 11.07 -7.98
CA MET A 93 -7.55 9.84 -7.87
C MET A 93 -7.92 9.53 -6.43
N TYR A 94 -6.98 9.70 -5.49
CA TYR A 94 -7.22 9.46 -4.08
C TYR A 94 -8.23 10.47 -3.52
N GLU A 95 -8.09 11.76 -3.85
CA GLU A 95 -9.05 12.79 -3.44
C GLU A 95 -10.46 12.54 -4.01
N ALA A 96 -10.56 12.09 -5.26
CA ALA A 96 -11.84 11.67 -5.84
C ALA A 96 -12.44 10.46 -5.10
N PHE A 97 -11.59 9.49 -4.73
CA PHE A 97 -12.01 8.32 -3.95
C PHE A 97 -12.54 8.70 -2.57
N LEU A 98 -11.90 9.68 -1.90
CA LEU A 98 -12.37 10.23 -0.62
C LEU A 98 -13.77 10.87 -0.76
N ARG A 99 -14.09 11.41 -1.95
CA ARG A 99 -15.42 11.97 -2.28
C ARG A 99 -16.43 10.93 -2.79
N GLY A 100 -16.07 9.65 -2.83
CA GLY A 100 -16.99 8.56 -3.20
C GLY A 100 -16.73 7.91 -4.56
N ALA A 101 -15.79 8.40 -5.36
CA ALA A 101 -15.42 7.75 -6.61
C ALA A 101 -14.79 6.36 -6.36
N PRO A 102 -14.88 5.42 -7.31
CA PRO A 102 -14.13 4.17 -7.25
C PRO A 102 -12.63 4.42 -7.53
N LEU A 103 -11.77 3.55 -7.00
CA LEU A 103 -10.36 3.50 -7.43
C LEU A 103 -10.21 2.57 -8.65
N PRO A 104 -9.32 2.91 -9.61
CA PRO A 104 -9.03 2.04 -10.75
C PRO A 104 -8.63 0.62 -10.32
N GLY A 105 -9.15 -0.40 -11.00
CA GLY A 105 -8.89 -1.80 -10.68
C GLY A 105 -9.60 -2.31 -9.40
N ARG A 106 -10.49 -1.50 -8.80
CA ARG A 106 -11.37 -1.85 -7.67
C ARG A 106 -12.85 -1.61 -7.95
N GLU A 107 -13.24 -1.49 -9.22
CA GLU A 107 -14.62 -1.13 -9.63
C GLU A 107 -15.72 -2.09 -9.18
N ARG A 108 -15.37 -3.29 -8.70
CA ARG A 108 -16.31 -4.32 -8.20
C ARG A 108 -15.95 -4.88 -6.81
N GLY A 109 -15.07 -4.19 -6.07
CA GLY A 109 -14.53 -4.66 -4.79
C GLY A 109 -15.23 -4.04 -3.59
#